data_AF-A0A0F9CV07-F1
#
_entry.id   AF-A0A0F9CV07-F1
#
_cell.length_a   1.000
_cell.length_b   1.000
_cell.length_c   1.000
_cell.angle_alpha   90.00
_cell.angle_beta   90.00
_cell.angle_gamma   90.00
#
_symmetry.space_group_name_H-M   'P 1'
#
loop_
_entity.id
_entity.type
_entity.pdbx_description
1 polymer ?
#
loop_
_entity_poly.entity_id
_entity_poly.type
_entity_poly.pdbx_seq_one_letter_code
_entity_poly.pdbx_strand_id
1 'polypeptide(L)' 'MEGKQIYSVIRTKILELEDKLMDVIIISNKYDRIPVPVFEQEMNSILRKIEHLERLVP' A
#
# COMPACT_ATOMS: atom_id res chain seq x y z
N MET A 1 24.39 11.29 -8.21
CA MET A 1 24.13 9.85 -7.93
C MET A 1 23.06 9.64 -6.85
N GLU A 2 22.69 10.67 -6.07
CA GLU A 2 21.72 10.57 -4.95
C GLU A 2 20.27 10.34 -5.39
N GLY A 3 19.81 10.94 -6.50
CA GLY A 3 18.42 10.78 -6.97
C GLY A 3 18.02 9.33 -7.31
N LYS A 4 18.98 8.51 -7.77
CA LYS A 4 18.74 7.07 -8.05
C LYS A 4 18.51 6.25 -6.77
N GLN A 5 19.16 6.63 -5.67
CA GLN A 5 19.03 5.91 -4.40
C GLN A 5 17.71 6.24 -3.71
N ILE A 6 17.30 7.53 -3.72
CA ILE A 6 16.01 7.97 -3.20
C ILE A 6 14.87 7.32 -3.98
N TYR A 7 14.95 7.30 -5.31
CA TYR A 7 14.00 6.59 -6.16
C TYR A 7 13.88 5.11 -5.80
N SER A 8 15.02 4.41 -5.64
CA SER A 8 15.03 3.00 -5.27
C SER A 8 14.34 2.74 -3.93
N VAL A 9 14.58 3.59 -2.93
CA VAL A 9 13.95 3.47 -1.60
C VAL A 9 12.44 3.70 -1.68
N ILE A 10 12.00 4.75 -2.40
CA ILE A 10 10.58 5.03 -2.60
C ILE A 10 9.91 3.86 -3.33
N ARG A 11 10.56 3.32 -4.37
CA ARG A 11 10.04 2.19 -5.15
C ARG A 11 9.93 0.92 -4.29
N THR A 12 10.93 0.60 -3.48
CA THR A 12 10.85 -0.51 -2.52
C THR A 12 9.69 -0.30 -1.56
N LYS A 13 9.49 0.93 -1.07
CA LYS A 13 8.39 1.20 -0.14
C LYS A 13 7.01 1.05 -0.77
N ILE A 14 6.86 1.43 -2.03
CA ILE A 14 5.62 1.21 -2.79
C ILE A 14 5.34 -0.30 -2.90
N LEU A 15 6.33 -1.11 -3.28
CA LEU A 15 6.17 -2.57 -3.38
C LEU A 15 5.73 -3.21 -2.05
N GLU A 16 6.34 -2.81 -0.93
CA GLU A 16 5.93 -3.29 0.40
C GLU A 16 4.48 -2.94 0.74
N LEU A 17 4.00 -1.77 0.31
CA LEU A 17 2.62 -1.35 0.53
C LEU A 17 1.64 -2.11 -0.38
N GLU A 18 2.04 -2.42 -1.61
CA GLU A 18 1.27 -3.26 -2.54
C GLU A 18 1.12 -4.69 -2.00
N ASP A 19 2.19 -5.29 -1.49
CA ASP A 19 2.15 -6.60 -0.83
C ASP A 19 1.20 -6.59 0.37
N LYS A 20 1.28 -5.55 1.20
CA LYS A 20 0.35 -5.38 2.34
C LYS A 20 -1.11 -5.23 1.89
N LEU A 21 -1.35 -4.52 0.78
CA LEU A 21 -2.70 -4.38 0.24
C LEU A 21 -3.26 -5.74 -0.21
N MET A 22 -2.42 -6.56 -0.84
CA MET A 22 -2.78 -7.91 -1.24
C MET A 22 -3.13 -8.78 -0.03
N ASP A 23 -2.35 -8.70 1.05
CA ASP A 23 -2.65 -9.41 2.30
C ASP A 23 -4.02 -9.01 2.87
N VAL A 24 -4.34 -7.71 2.89
CA VAL A 24 -5.64 -7.22 3.38
C VAL A 24 -6.79 -7.76 2.53
N ILE A 25 -6.63 -7.84 1.20
CA ILE A 25 -7.63 -8.41 0.28
C ILE A 25 -7.79 -9.93 0.51
N ILE A 26 -6.69 -10.65 0.71
CA ILE A 26 -6.75 -12.10 0.98
C ILE A 26 -7.44 -12.36 2.32
N ILE A 27 -7.12 -11.57 3.35
CA ILE A 27 -7.73 -11.67 4.67
C ILE A 27 -9.21 -11.32 4.59
N SER A 28 -9.60 -10.23 3.91
CA SER A 28 -11.01 -9.83 3.81
C SER A 28 -11.88 -10.92 3.19
N ASN A 29 -11.35 -11.64 2.18
CA ASN A 29 -12.02 -12.78 1.56
C ASN A 29 -12.08 -14.05 2.44
N LYS A 30 -11.32 -14.13 3.54
CA LYS A 30 -11.35 -15.26 4.48
C LYS A 30 -12.26 -15.01 5.68
N TYR A 31 -12.64 -13.76 5.93
CA TYR A 31 -13.38 -13.36 7.13
C TYR A 31 -14.72 -12.71 6.76
N ASP A 32 -15.66 -13.52 6.29
CA ASP A 32 -17.02 -13.13 5.86
C ASP A 32 -17.85 -12.44 6.96
N ARG A 33 -17.42 -12.54 8.22
CA ARG A 33 -18.09 -11.97 9.40
C ARG A 33 -17.52 -10.62 9.84
N ILE A 34 -16.37 -10.20 9.30
CA ILE A 34 -15.81 -8.88 9.61
C ILE A 34 -16.50 -7.86 8.70
N PRO A 35 -17.01 -6.74 9.25
CA PRO A 35 -17.63 -5.72 8.43
C PRO A 35 -16.67 -5.19 7.37
N VAL A 36 -17.13 -5.18 6.11
CA VAL A 36 -16.44 -4.59 4.95
C VAL A 36 -15.81 -3.21 5.25
N PRO A 37 -16.46 -2.30 6.02
CA PRO A 37 -15.89 -0.99 6.34
C PRO A 37 -14.53 -1.05 7.07
N VAL A 38 -14.25 -2.11 7.84
CA VAL A 38 -12.97 -2.26 8.56
C VAL A 38 -11.82 -2.48 7.56
N PHE A 39 -12.03 -3.36 6.58
CA PHE A 39 -11.04 -3.61 5.54
C PHE A 39 -10.92 -2.42 4.59
N GLU A 40 -12.03 -1.77 4.23
CA GLU A 40 -12.00 -0.56 3.39
C GLU A 40 -11.18 0.57 4.00
N GLN A 41 -11.26 0.79 5.32
CA GLN A 41 -10.44 1.79 5.99
C GLN A 41 -8.94 1.49 5.87
N GLU A 42 -8.54 0.24 6.08
CA GLU A 42 -7.13 -0.17 5.95
C GLU A 42 -6.66 -0.10 4.49
N MET A 43 -7.46 -0.58 3.53
CA MET A 43 -7.15 -0.49 2.10
C MET A 43 -6.98 0.97 1.65
N ASN A 44 -7.91 1.86 2.04
CA ASN A 44 -7.82 3.28 1.72
C ASN A 44 -6.61 3.97 2.36
N SER A 45 -6.22 3.57 3.57
CA SER A 45 -5.01 4.06 4.25
C SER A 45 -3.75 3.68 3.48
N ILE A 46 -3.67 2.44 2.97
CA ILE A 46 -2.54 1.95 2.17
C ILE A 46 -2.49 2.69 0.83
N LEU A 47 -3.61 2.79 0.11
CA LEU A 47 -3.70 3.46 -1.19
C LEU A 47 -3.26 4.94 -1.12
N ARG A 48 -3.69 5.68 -0.10
CA ARG A 48 -3.25 7.07 0.10
C ARG A 48 -1.74 7.21 0.31
N LYS A 49 -1.10 6.23 0.97
CA LYS A 49 0.35 6.23 1.17
C LYS A 49 1.09 5.93 -0.14
N ILE A 50 0.59 5.00 -0.94
CA ILE A 50 1.13 4.72 -2.28
C ILE A 50 1.03 5.98 -3.15
N GLU A 51 -0.15 6.59 -3.25
CA GLU A 51 -0.36 7.81 -4.04
C GLU A 51 0.57 8.95 -3.61
N HIS A 52 0.77 9.13 -2.30
CA HIS A 52 1.72 10.12 -1.80
C HIS A 52 3.15 9.84 -2.25
N LEU A 53 3.60 8.57 -2.17
CA LEU A 53 4.95 8.16 -2.56
C LEU A 53 5.16 8.26 -4.08
N GLU A 54 4.17 7.90 -4.89
CA GLU A 54 4.22 8.04 -6.34
C GLU A 54 4.42 9.50 -6.78
N ARG A 55 3.81 10.46 -6.07
CA ARG A 55 4.01 11.90 -6.33
C ARG A 55 5.42 12.40 -6.00
N LEU A 56 6.19 11.65 -5.22
CA LEU A 56 7.59 11.96 -4.89
C LEU A 56 8.58 11.34 -5.88
N VAL A 57 8.10 10.48 -6.77
CA VAL A 57 8.89 9.90 -7.86
C VAL A 57 8.86 10.87 -9.05
N PRO A 58 10.01 11.42 -9.47
CA PRO A 58 10.11 12.33 -10.62
C PRO A 58 9.97 11.62 -11.98
#